data_AF-A0A9W9DDE7-F1
#
_entry.id   AF-A0A9W9DDE7-F1
#
_cell.length_a   1.000
_cell.length_b   1.000
_cell.length_c   1.000
_cell.angle_alpha   90.00
_cell.angle_beta   90.00
_cell.angle_gamma   90.00
#
_symmetry.space_group_name_H-M   'P 1'
#
loop_
_entity.id
_entity.type
_entity.pdbx_description
1 polymer ?
#
loop_
_entity_poly.entity_id
_entity_poly.type
_entity_poly.pdbx_seq_one_letter_code
_entity_poly.pdbx_strand_id
1 'polypeptide(L)'
;LERLIGELGQSIRQPSNPFSNLAQQALIRCRINALKHMCPELDPKSVLHQPKGSLVVGNGYILLRPRKRSPSQLFSPEMDALEEAGIYSKQVRKWGRLRLPNGQIARSLYSESDKNRANVRNTRNVKV
;
A
#
# COMPACT_ATOMS: atom_id res chain seq x y z
N LEU A 1 -5.52 5.35 -19.74
CA LEU A 1 -6.98 5.59 -19.68
C LEU A 1 -7.69 4.75 -20.72
N GLU A 2 -7.20 4.72 -21.96
CA GLU A 2 -7.72 3.92 -23.08
C GLU A 2 -7.91 2.42 -22.79
N ARG A 3 -6.93 1.75 -22.16
CA ARG A 3 -7.08 0.33 -21.77
C ARG A 3 -8.29 0.08 -20.87
N LEU A 4 -8.52 0.96 -19.89
CA LEU A 4 -9.65 0.84 -18.97
C LEU A 4 -10.98 1.06 -19.70
N ILE A 5 -11.02 2.00 -20.65
CA ILE A 5 -12.20 2.26 -21.47
C ILE A 5 -12.52 1.05 -22.35
N GLY A 6 -11.51 0.45 -23.00
CA GLY A 6 -11.69 -0.76 -23.81
C GLY A 6 -12.17 -1.96 -22.99
N GLU A 7 -11.56 -2.21 -21.83
CA GLU A 7 -11.97 -3.29 -20.91
C GLU A 7 -13.37 -3.08 -20.32
N LEU A 8 -13.78 -1.83 -20.09
CA LEU A 8 -15.14 -1.51 -19.64
C LEU A 8 -16.14 -1.66 -20.78
N GLY A 9 -15.81 -1.20 -21.99
CA GLY A 9 -16.63 -1.38 -23.19
C GLY A 9 -16.90 -2.85 -23.50
N GLN A 10 -15.89 -3.72 -23.39
CA GLN A 10 -16.05 -5.18 -23.52
C GLN A 10 -16.95 -5.81 -22.45
N SER A 11 -17.12 -5.15 -21.30
CA SER A 11 -17.96 -5.66 -20.20
C SER A 11 -19.43 -5.23 -20.28
N ILE A 12 -19.77 -4.32 -21.19
CA ILE A 12 -21.17 -3.90 -21.41
C ILE A 12 -21.88 -5.02 -22.19
N ARG A 13 -22.85 -5.68 -21.53
CA ARG A 13 -23.59 -6.82 -22.11
C ARG A 13 -25.06 -6.52 -22.40
N GLN A 14 -25.55 -5.34 -22.03
CA GLN A 14 -26.95 -4.96 -22.19
C GLN A 14 -27.10 -3.78 -23.16
N PRO A 15 -27.44 -4.02 -24.44
CA PRO A 15 -27.54 -2.96 -25.44
C PRO A 15 -28.69 -1.97 -25.18
N SER A 16 -29.73 -2.37 -24.43
CA SER A 16 -30.88 -1.52 -24.12
C SER A 16 -30.65 -0.55 -22.95
N ASN A 17 -29.75 -0.86 -22.02
CA ASN A 17 -29.41 0.02 -20.89
C ASN A 17 -27.92 -0.10 -20.53
N PRO A 18 -27.03 0.38 -21.42
CA PRO A 18 -25.60 0.19 -21.28
C PRO A 18 -25.02 0.91 -20.05
N PHE A 19 -25.56 2.08 -19.68
CA PHE A 19 -25.07 2.86 -18.54
C PHE A 19 -25.37 2.19 -17.19
N SER A 20 -26.57 1.64 -17.02
CA SER A 20 -26.91 0.93 -15.78
C SER A 20 -26.12 -0.36 -15.64
N ASN A 21 -25.92 -1.09 -16.75
CA ASN A 21 -25.06 -2.26 -16.78
C ASN A 21 -23.60 -1.92 -16.43
N LEU A 22 -23.07 -0.84 -17.00
CA LEU A 22 -21.72 -0.34 -16.70
C LEU A 22 -21.57 0.05 -15.22
N ALA A 23 -22.54 0.75 -14.65
CA ALA A 23 -22.54 1.13 -13.24
C ALA A 23 -22.50 -0.10 -12.32
N GLN A 24 -23.29 -1.13 -12.64
CA GLN A 24 -23.29 -2.40 -11.90
C GLN A 24 -21.94 -3.12 -12.00
N GLN A 25 -21.34 -3.20 -13.20
CA GLN A 25 -20.01 -3.78 -13.40
C GLN A 25 -18.93 -3.02 -12.63
N ALA A 26 -18.96 -1.69 -12.67
CA ALA A 26 -18.02 -0.85 -11.92
C ALA A 26 -18.13 -1.12 -10.41
N LEU A 27 -19.36 -1.20 -9.88
CA LEU A 27 -19.61 -1.47 -8.47
C LEU A 27 -19.13 -2.88 -8.06
N ILE A 28 -19.37 -3.90 -8.88
CA ILE A 28 -18.85 -5.26 -8.64
C ILE A 28 -17.31 -5.24 -8.61
N ARG A 29 -16.66 -4.60 -9.59
CA ARG A 29 -15.20 -4.47 -9.62
C ARG A 29 -14.66 -3.73 -8.40
N CYS A 30 -15.32 -2.64 -7.98
CA CYS A 30 -14.95 -1.90 -6.77
C CYS A 30 -15.03 -2.79 -5.52
N ARG A 31 -16.11 -3.58 -5.37
CA ARG A 31 -16.27 -4.51 -4.24
C ARG A 31 -15.19 -5.59 -4.23
N ILE A 32 -14.93 -6.22 -5.38
CA ILE A 32 -13.87 -7.23 -5.53
C ILE A 32 -12.51 -6.62 -5.19
N ASN A 33 -12.19 -5.44 -5.72
CA ASN A 33 -10.93 -4.75 -5.43
C ASN A 33 -10.79 -4.37 -3.96
N ALA A 34 -11.88 -3.95 -3.31
CA ALA A 34 -11.90 -3.68 -1.88
C ALA A 34 -11.62 -4.95 -1.07
N LEU A 35 -12.28 -6.06 -1.39
CA LEU A 35 -12.05 -7.36 -0.74
C LEU A 35 -10.60 -7.83 -0.92
N LYS A 36 -10.06 -7.78 -2.14
CA LYS A 36 -8.67 -8.14 -2.42
C LYS A 36 -7.67 -7.26 -1.67
N HIS A 37 -8.01 -5.99 -1.43
CA HIS A 37 -7.16 -5.10 -0.64
C HIS A 37 -7.23 -5.38 0.86
N MET A 38 -8.41 -5.75 1.38
CA MET A 38 -8.60 -6.09 2.79
C MET A 38 -8.03 -7.47 3.12
N CYS A 39 -8.18 -8.42 2.20
CA CYS A 39 -7.78 -9.82 2.32
C CYS A 39 -6.93 -10.23 1.11
N PRO A 40 -5.63 -9.86 1.07
CA PRO A 40 -4.75 -10.16 -0.05
C PRO A 40 -4.63 -11.66 -0.36
N GLU A 41 -4.84 -12.52 0.65
CA GLU A 41 -4.89 -13.98 0.53
C GLU A 41 -5.97 -14.49 -0.44
N LEU A 42 -7.01 -13.70 -0.71
CA LEU A 42 -8.09 -14.04 -1.65
C LEU A 42 -7.75 -13.73 -3.11
N ASP A 43 -6.64 -13.04 -3.39
CA ASP A 43 -6.24 -12.73 -4.75
C ASP A 43 -5.21 -13.75 -5.26
N PRO A 44 -5.61 -14.75 -6.08
CA PRO A 44 -4.67 -15.74 -6.63
C PRO A 44 -3.62 -15.11 -7.55
N LYS A 45 -3.87 -13.87 -8.02
CA LYS A 45 -2.96 -13.09 -8.86
C LYS A 45 -2.07 -12.15 -8.06
N SER A 46 -2.19 -12.13 -6.73
CA SER A 46 -1.28 -11.44 -5.83
C SER A 46 0.08 -12.15 -5.87
N VAL A 47 0.81 -11.97 -6.96
CA VAL A 47 2.22 -12.32 -7.02
C VAL A 47 2.90 -11.39 -6.02
N LEU A 48 3.43 -11.95 -4.94
CA LEU A 48 4.18 -11.25 -3.91
C LEU A 48 5.56 -10.77 -4.42
N HIS A 49 5.61 -10.27 -5.65
CA HIS A 49 6.82 -9.76 -6.28
C HIS A 49 7.46 -8.74 -5.36
N GLN A 50 8.75 -8.92 -5.12
CA GLN A 50 9.53 -8.04 -4.28
C GLN A 50 9.85 -6.76 -5.07
N PRO A 51 9.25 -5.60 -4.74
CA PRO A 51 9.52 -4.38 -5.49
C PRO A 51 10.97 -3.92 -5.28
N LYS A 52 11.54 -3.27 -6.30
CA LYS A 52 12.93 -2.79 -6.25
C LYS A 52 13.17 -1.87 -5.05
N GLY A 53 14.27 -2.14 -4.33
CA GLY A 53 14.67 -1.35 -3.16
C GLY A 53 13.84 -1.60 -1.90
N SER A 54 13.17 -2.75 -1.83
CA SER A 54 12.64 -3.32 -0.59
C SER A 54 13.73 -4.12 0.16
N LEU A 55 13.50 -4.38 1.45
CA LEU A 55 14.39 -5.17 2.30
C LEU A 55 13.60 -6.28 2.98
N VAL A 56 14.01 -7.54 2.79
CA VAL A 56 13.45 -8.70 3.48
C VAL A 56 14.06 -8.76 4.88
N VAL A 57 13.21 -8.79 5.91
CA VAL A 57 13.64 -8.82 7.31
C VAL A 57 13.60 -10.24 7.88
N GLY A 58 12.83 -11.13 7.27
CA GLY A 58 12.58 -12.51 7.74
C GLY A 58 11.11 -12.72 8.09
N ASN A 59 10.70 -13.97 8.35
CA ASN A 59 9.35 -14.36 8.77
C ASN A 59 8.21 -13.81 7.88
N GLY A 60 8.45 -13.63 6.58
CA GLY A 60 7.48 -13.06 5.64
C GLY A 60 7.35 -11.53 5.68
N TYR A 61 8.10 -10.83 6.53
CA TYR A 61 8.10 -9.37 6.59
C TYR A 61 9.04 -8.75 5.56
N ILE A 62 8.53 -7.73 4.86
CA ILE A 62 9.31 -6.95 3.89
C ILE A 62 9.12 -5.46 4.14
N LEU A 63 10.23 -4.75 4.35
CA LEU A 63 10.23 -3.29 4.41
C LEU A 63 10.18 -2.70 3.00
N LEU A 64 9.26 -1.75 2.82
CA LEU A 64 8.91 -1.15 1.53
C LEU A 64 9.13 0.37 1.57
N ARG A 65 9.44 0.93 0.40
CA ARG A 65 9.60 2.38 0.21
C ARG A 65 8.29 3.14 0.51
N PRO A 66 8.34 4.42 0.89
CA PRO A 66 9.52 5.29 0.98
C PRO A 66 10.47 4.91 2.13
N ARG A 67 11.73 5.30 2.05
CA ARG A 67 12.75 5.01 3.07
C ARG A 67 13.64 6.23 3.22
N LYS A 68 14.06 6.57 4.44
CA LYS A 68 15.04 7.64 4.65
C LYS A 68 16.35 7.29 3.94
N ARG A 69 16.89 8.22 3.14
CA ARG A 69 18.10 8.01 2.32
C ARG A 69 19.28 7.54 3.17
N SER A 70 19.55 8.24 4.26
CA SER A 70 20.61 7.92 5.22
C SER A 70 20.01 7.46 6.55
N PRO A 71 20.68 6.54 7.28
CA PRO A 71 20.32 6.25 8.67
C PRO A 71 20.44 7.54 9.50
N SER A 72 19.64 7.64 10.55
CA SER A 72 19.75 8.71 11.55
C SER A 72 20.54 8.16 12.73
N GLN A 73 21.43 8.96 13.28
CA GLN A 73 21.95 8.69 14.63
C GLN A 73 20.81 8.87 15.63
N LEU A 74 20.81 8.03 16.65
CA LEU A 74 19.87 8.09 17.76
C LEU A 74 20.48 8.91 18.90
N PHE A 75 19.63 9.60 19.67
CA PHE A 75 20.02 10.32 20.87
C PHE A 75 19.42 9.65 22.11
N SER A 76 19.82 10.10 23.31
CA SER A 76 19.67 9.29 24.54
C SER A 76 18.27 8.71 24.80
N PRO A 77 17.12 9.42 24.67
CA PRO A 77 15.84 8.80 25.03
C PRO A 77 15.47 7.63 24.10
N GLU A 78 15.89 7.68 22.83
CA GLU A 78 15.63 6.59 21.89
C GLU A 78 16.65 5.46 22.04
N MET A 79 17.88 5.79 22.45
CA MET A 79 18.92 4.81 22.77
C MET A 79 18.54 4.00 24.01
N ASP A 80 18.11 4.66 25.08
CA ASP A 80 17.75 4.03 26.35
C ASP A 80 16.58 3.04 26.15
N ALA A 81 15.55 3.45 25.40
CA ALA A 81 14.40 2.59 25.07
C ALA A 81 14.78 1.38 24.19
N LEU A 82 15.78 1.52 23.31
CA LEU A 82 16.26 0.41 22.51
C LEU A 82 17.14 -0.54 23.33
N GLU A 83 17.92 0.00 24.25
CA GLU A 83 18.76 -0.78 25.15
C GLU A 83 17.92 -1.61 26.12
N GLU A 84 16.83 -1.04 26.66
CA GLU A 84 15.81 -1.76 27.44
C GLU A 84 15.15 -2.90 26.63
N ALA A 85 14.94 -2.68 25.33
CA ALA A 85 14.44 -3.69 24.41
C ALA A 85 15.50 -4.72 23.94
N GLY A 86 16.75 -4.62 24.43
CA GLY A 86 17.86 -5.49 24.05
C GLY A 86 18.44 -5.24 22.65
N ILE A 87 18.16 -4.07 22.06
CA ILE A 87 18.60 -3.69 20.72
C ILE A 87 19.76 -2.70 20.82
N TYR A 88 20.97 -3.20 20.64
CA TYR A 88 22.18 -2.36 20.66
C TYR A 88 22.49 -1.82 19.25
N SER A 89 21.85 -0.72 18.86
CA SER A 89 22.18 -0.01 17.61
C SER A 89 22.24 1.50 17.81
N LYS A 90 23.32 2.12 17.31
CA LYS A 90 23.51 3.58 17.32
C LYS A 90 22.82 4.29 16.15
N GLN A 91 22.27 3.55 15.20
CA GLN A 91 21.68 4.10 13.98
C GLN A 91 20.38 3.40 13.62
N VAL A 92 19.38 4.21 13.23
CA VAL A 92 18.09 3.71 12.75
C VAL A 92 17.75 4.35 11.41
N ARG A 93 17.28 3.54 10.48
CA ARG A 93 16.77 4.01 9.19
C ARG A 93 15.26 3.81 9.13
N LYS A 94 14.53 4.92 9.03
CA LYS A 94 13.06 4.91 8.93
C LYS A 94 12.61 4.37 7.57
N TRP A 95 11.64 3.47 7.62
CA TRP A 95 10.93 2.94 6.46
C TRP A 95 9.47 3.37 6.53
N GLY A 96 8.89 3.60 5.37
CA GLY A 96 7.57 4.15 5.21
C GLY A 96 6.49 3.08 5.28
N ARG A 97 6.78 1.89 4.77
CA ARG A 97 5.80 0.81 4.60
C ARG A 97 6.40 -0.51 5.04
N LEU A 98 5.55 -1.38 5.56
CA LEU A 98 5.89 -2.75 5.96
C LEU A 98 4.85 -3.68 5.32
N ARG A 99 5.32 -4.66 4.53
CA ARG A 99 4.49 -5.77 4.09
C ARG A 99 4.50 -6.84 5.18
N LEU A 100 3.30 -7.21 5.62
CA LEU A 100 3.05 -8.27 6.57
C LEU A 100 3.09 -9.64 5.87
N PRO A 101 3.20 -10.75 6.64
CA PRO A 101 3.23 -12.10 6.07
C PRO A 101 1.96 -12.46 5.27
N ASN A 102 0.82 -11.90 5.65
CA ASN A 102 -0.46 -12.03 4.93
C ASN A 102 -0.54 -11.16 3.65
N GLY A 103 0.52 -10.47 3.27
CA GLY A 103 0.58 -9.61 2.08
C GLY A 103 0.01 -8.20 2.26
N GLN A 104 -0.62 -7.89 3.39
CA GLN A 104 -1.10 -6.53 3.68
C GLN A 104 0.07 -5.56 3.84
N ILE A 105 -0.17 -4.29 3.54
CA ILE A 105 0.84 -3.23 3.65
C ILE A 105 0.43 -2.26 4.76
N ALA A 106 1.13 -2.35 5.89
CA ALA A 106 1.11 -1.35 6.93
C ALA A 106 1.89 -0.11 6.49
N ARG A 107 1.40 1.07 6.87
CA ARG A 107 2.05 2.35 6.59
C ARG A 107 2.40 3.03 7.89
N SER A 108 3.62 3.53 7.96
CA SER A 108 4.13 4.28 9.09
C SER A 108 3.67 5.74 9.03
N LEU A 109 3.61 6.37 10.21
CA LEU A 109 3.45 7.81 10.33
C LEU A 109 4.50 8.57 9.50
N TYR A 110 5.75 8.10 9.48
CA TYR A 110 6.85 8.69 8.68
C TYR A 110 6.49 8.86 7.19
N SER A 111 5.71 7.93 6.61
CA SER A 111 5.28 8.02 5.21
C SER A 111 3.99 8.80 4.98
N GLU A 112 3.21 9.00 6.03
CA GLU A 112 1.88 9.61 5.97
C GLU A 112 1.92 11.09 6.41
N SER A 113 2.82 11.46 7.32
CA SER A 113 2.94 12.81 7.88
C SER A 113 3.45 13.85 6.88
N ASP A 114 4.26 13.45 5.88
CA ASP A 114 4.79 14.34 4.83
C ASP A 114 3.84 14.51 3.63
N LYS A 115 2.54 14.18 3.81
CA LYS A 115 1.51 14.30 2.76
C LYS A 115 0.82 15.66 2.71
N ASN A 116 1.19 16.61 3.57
CA ASN A 116 0.76 18.02 3.48
C ASN A 116 1.49 18.79 2.37
N ARG A 117 1.96 18.13 1.31
CA ARG A 117 2.48 18.82 0.13
C ARG A 117 1.30 19.39 -0.63
N ALA A 118 1.29 20.71 -0.85
CA ALA A 118 0.41 21.31 -1.84
C ALA A 118 0.59 20.52 -3.17
N ASN A 119 -0.50 19.97 -3.72
CA ASN A 119 -0.52 19.09 -4.91
C ASN A 119 -0.27 17.59 -4.70
N VAL A 120 -0.74 16.98 -3.60
CA VAL A 120 -0.95 15.52 -3.62
C VAL A 120 -2.05 15.18 -4.64
N ARG A 121 -1.73 14.34 -5.63
CA ARG A 121 -2.72 13.79 -6.57
C ARG A 121 -3.67 12.87 -5.80
N ASN A 122 -4.81 13.41 -5.37
CA ASN A 122 -5.88 12.64 -4.75
C ASN A 122 -6.50 11.73 -5.82
N THR A 123 -6.13 10.45 -5.77
CA THR A 123 -6.70 9.40 -6.63
C THR A 123 -8.01 8.85 -6.09
N ARG A 124 -8.38 9.19 -4.85
CA ARG A 124 -9.61 8.75 -4.18
C ARG A 124 -10.23 9.94 -3.46
N ASN A 125 -11.36 10.42 -3.96
CA ASN A 125 -12.23 11.31 -3.20
C ASN A 125 -13.27 10.43 -2.53
N VAL A 126 -13.09 10.15 -1.23
CA VAL A 126 -14.14 9.53 -0.43
C VAL A 126 -14.97 10.68 0.12
N LYS A 127 -16.23 10.76 -0.32
CA LYS A 127 -17.20 11.64 0.31
C LYS A 127 -17.57 10.99 1.64
N VAL A 128 -17.33 11.70 2.74
CA VAL A 128 -17.88 11.36 4.06
C VAL A 128 -19.33 11.82 4.10
#